data_AF-A0AAJ1QEC9-F1
#
_entry.id   AF-A0AAJ1QEC9-F1
#
_cell.length_a   1.000
_cell.length_b   1.000
_cell.length_c   1.000
_cell.angle_alpha   90.00
_cell.angle_beta   90.00
_cell.angle_gamma   90.00
#
_symmetry.space_group_name_H-M   'P 1'
#
loop_
_entity.id
_entity.type
_entity.pdbx_description
1 polymer ?
#
loop_
_entity_poly.entity_id
_entity_poly.type
_entity_poly.pdbx_seq_one_letter_code
_entity_poly.pdbx_strand_id
1 'polypeptide(L)' 'MKQNIIYSIIFFFLLFGLKYLFDKSDTQSMLITSGIGAAIFFVYRVLVRKMLYKQKDQEN' A
#
# COMPACT_ATOMS: atom_id res chain seq x y z
N MET A 1 -1.81 -10.12 -14.12
CA MET A 1 -1.97 -8.80 -13.45
C MET A 1 -3.09 -8.71 -12.40
N LYS A 2 -4.09 -9.63 -12.36
CA LYS A 2 -5.20 -9.54 -11.37
C LYS A 2 -4.81 -9.92 -9.93
N GLN A 3 -3.81 -10.80 -9.75
CA GLN A 3 -3.38 -11.29 -8.43
C GLN A 3 -2.63 -10.25 -7.58
N ASN A 4 -1.83 -9.36 -8.19
CA ASN A 4 -1.04 -8.35 -7.45
C ASN A 4 -1.90 -7.35 -6.65
N ILE A 5 -3.15 -7.15 -7.06
CA ILE A 5 -4.09 -6.27 -6.38
C ILE A 5 -4.55 -6.87 -5.06
N ILE A 6 -4.82 -8.18 -5.04
CA ILE A 6 -5.30 -8.88 -3.85
C ILE A 6 -4.20 -8.93 -2.79
N TYR A 7 -2.95 -9.25 -3.16
CA TYR A 7 -1.83 -9.23 -2.21
C TYR A 7 -1.53 -7.83 -1.67
N SER A 8 -1.67 -6.80 -2.51
CA SER A 8 -1.56 -5.39 -2.08
C SER A 8 -2.60 -5.01 -1.03
N ILE A 9 -3.86 -5.41 -1.25
CA ILE A 9 -4.96 -5.12 -0.32
C ILE A 9 -4.76 -5.89 0.98
N ILE A 10 -4.42 -7.17 0.91
CA ILE A 10 -4.17 -8.02 2.09
C ILE A 10 -2.99 -7.47 2.90
N PHE A 11 -1.89 -7.11 2.25
CA PHE A 11 -0.72 -6.52 2.91
C PHE A 11 -1.08 -5.22 3.62
N PHE A 12 -1.92 -4.39 3.00
CA PHE A 12 -2.41 -3.16 3.60
C PHE A 12 -3.21 -3.44 4.87
N PHE A 13 -4.17 -4.38 4.83
CA PHE A 13 -4.95 -4.78 6.01
C PHE A 13 -4.10 -5.43 7.10
N LEU A 14 -3.06 -6.20 6.75
CA LEU A 14 -2.16 -6.84 7.70
C LEU A 14 -1.32 -5.82 8.47
N LEU A 15 -0.71 -4.86 7.77
CA LEU A 15 0.06 -3.76 8.37
C LEU A 15 -0.81 -2.92 9.30
N PHE A 16 -2.03 -2.63 8.86
CA PHE A 16 -2.98 -1.80 9.60
C PHE A 16 -3.56 -2.52 10.82
N GLY A 17 -3.89 -3.81 10.66
CA GLY A 17 -4.39 -4.66 11.72
C GLY A 17 -3.35 -4.91 12.81
N LEU A 18 -2.09 -5.12 12.43
CA LEU A 18 -0.99 -5.16 13.41
C LEU A 18 -0.85 -3.83 14.13
N LYS A 19 -0.87 -2.70 13.39
CA LYS A 19 -0.75 -1.39 14.04
C LYS A 19 -1.90 -1.13 15.01
N TYR A 20 -3.12 -1.51 14.66
CA TYR A 20 -4.28 -1.41 15.55
C TYR A 20 -4.13 -2.22 16.85
N LEU A 21 -3.60 -3.44 16.74
CA LEU A 21 -3.44 -4.33 17.89
C LEU A 21 -2.30 -3.91 18.82
N PHE A 22 -1.25 -3.29 18.28
CA PHE A 22 -0.06 -2.90 19.05
C PHE A 22 -0.06 -1.43 19.51
N ASP A 23 -0.86 -0.57 18.87
CA ASP A 23 -0.91 0.85 19.18
C ASP A 23 -2.18 1.13 20.00
N LYS A 24 -2.05 1.15 21.33
CA LYS A 24 -3.08 1.65 22.26
C LYS A 24 -3.29 3.18 22.15
N SER A 25 -2.58 3.86 21.25
CA SER A 25 -2.71 5.30 21.05
C SER A 25 -4.03 5.66 20.39
N ASP A 26 -4.49 6.85 20.72
CA ASP A 26 -5.75 7.47 20.32
C ASP A 26 -6.19 7.14 18.89
N THR A 27 -7.46 6.78 18.71
CA THR A 27 -8.01 6.27 17.44
C THR A 27 -7.81 7.26 16.28
N GLN A 28 -7.67 8.55 16.59
CA GLN A 28 -7.30 9.59 15.64
C GLN A 28 -5.87 9.45 15.09
N SER A 29 -4.86 9.24 15.95
CA SER A 29 -3.47 9.05 15.50
C SER A 29 -3.34 7.81 14.62
N MET A 30 -4.10 6.78 14.96
CA MET A 30 -4.22 5.58 14.16
C MET A 30 -4.81 5.90 12.78
N LEU A 31 -5.94 6.58 12.68
CA LEU A 31 -6.58 6.98 11.41
C LEU A 31 -5.69 7.89 10.54
N ILE A 32 -4.93 8.79 11.17
CA ILE A 32 -4.01 9.69 10.46
C ILE A 32 -2.85 8.90 9.86
N THR A 33 -2.15 8.10 10.67
CA THR A 33 -1.01 7.31 10.18
C THR A 33 -1.42 6.27 9.13
N SER A 34 -2.64 5.78 9.26
CA SER A 34 -3.33 4.93 8.31
C SER A 34 -3.64 5.58 6.97
N GLY A 35 -4.20 6.80 7.01
CA GLY A 35 -4.45 7.60 5.81
C GLY A 35 -3.14 7.96 5.09
N ILE A 36 -2.09 8.31 5.85
CA ILE A 36 -0.75 8.56 5.30
C ILE A 36 -0.18 7.29 4.67
N GLY A 37 -0.28 6.15 5.34
CA GLY A 37 0.15 4.85 4.80
C GLY A 37 -0.58 4.49 3.50
N ALA A 38 -1.90 4.75 3.43
CA ALA A 38 -2.71 4.52 2.23
C ALA A 38 -2.26 5.40 1.06
N ALA A 39 -1.99 6.68 1.34
CA ALA A 39 -1.51 7.62 0.34
C ALA A 39 -0.14 7.21 -0.21
N ILE A 40 0.82 6.88 0.68
CA ILE A 40 2.16 6.42 0.28
C ILE A 40 2.06 5.14 -0.56
N PHE A 41 1.24 4.19 -0.11
CA PHE A 41 1.03 2.92 -0.83
C PHE A 41 0.42 3.15 -2.21
N PHE A 42 -0.54 4.06 -2.34
CA PHE A 42 -1.15 4.40 -3.61
C PHE A 42 -0.14 5.02 -4.58
N VAL A 43 0.66 5.98 -4.11
CA VAL A 43 1.73 6.62 -4.90
C VAL A 43 2.77 5.58 -5.34
N TYR A 44 3.24 4.73 -4.41
CA TYR A 44 4.17 3.64 -4.72
C TYR A 44 3.60 2.71 -5.80
N ARG A 45 2.33 2.30 -5.67
CA ARG A 45 1.67 1.43 -6.65
C ARG A 45 1.55 2.07 -8.03
N VAL A 46 1.33 3.38 -8.11
CA VAL A 46 1.29 4.12 -9.38
C VAL A 46 2.68 4.19 -10.01
N LEU A 47 3.71 4.55 -9.23
CA LEU A 47 5.08 4.64 -9.71
C LEU A 47 5.64 3.29 -10.16
N VAL A 48 5.46 2.24 -9.36
CA VAL A 48 5.91 0.88 -9.69
C VAL A 48 5.21 0.36 -10.94
N ARG A 49 3.90 0.60 -11.10
CA ARG A 49 3.22 0.25 -12.37
C ARG A 49 3.79 1.02 -13.55
N LYS A 50 4.02 2.32 -13.41
CA LYS A 50 4.60 3.14 -14.48
C LYS A 50 5.99 2.64 -14.89
N MET A 51 6.83 2.25 -13.93
CA MET A 51 8.15 1.68 -14.20
C MET A 51 8.09 0.29 -14.84
N LEU A 52 7.24 -0.61 -14.32
CA LEU A 52 7.06 -1.96 -14.89
C LEU A 52 6.55 -1.94 -16.33
N TYR A 53 5.62 -1.05 -16.65
CA TYR A 53 5.16 -0.88 -18.04
C TYR A 53 6.26 -0.31 -18.93
N LYS A 54 7.03 0.67 -18.44
CA LYS A 54 8.14 1.27 -19.19
C LYS A 54 9.28 0.27 -19.48
N GLN A 55 9.57 -0.65 -18.57
CA GLN A 55 10.52 -1.74 -18.83
C GLN A 55 10.02 -2.68 -19.93
N LYS A 56 8.71 -2.97 -19.94
CA LYS A 56 8.12 -3.88 -20.92
C LYS A 56 8.10 -3.33 -22.35
N ASP A 57 8.07 -2.01 -22.50
CA ASP A 57 8.23 -1.32 -23.80
C ASP A 57 9.70 -1.17 -24.24
N GLN A 58 10.69 -1.35 -23.35
CA GLN A 58 12.11 -1.32 -23.71
C GLN A 58 12.70 -2.71 -24.03
N GLU A 59 12.00 -3.78 -23.66
CA GLU A 59 12.44 -5.17 -23.89
C GLU A 59 11.91 -5.75 -25.22
N ASN A 60 11.17 -4.96 -26.00
CA ASN A 60 10.57 -5.34 -27.29
C ASN A 60 11.05 -4.41 -28.41
#